data_AF-O15576-F1
#
_entry.id   AF-O15576-F1
#
_cell.length_a   1.000
_cell.length_b   1.000
_cell.length_c   1.000
_cell.angle_alpha   90.00
_cell.angle_beta   90.00
_cell.angle_gamma   90.00
#
_symmetry.space_group_name_H-M   'P 1'
#
loop_
_entity.id
_entity.type
_entity.pdbx_description
1 polymer ?
#
loop_
_entity_poly.entity_id
_entity_poly.type
_entity_poly.pdbx_seq_one_letter_code
_entity_poly.pdbx_strand_id
1 'polypeptide(L)' 'KHTPHKVFQYKKGKDSLHVQGKRRYDRKQQGFGGQTKPVFKKKAKQQRRLFKIECTKCKIAQSLRESTCTKKEAIANPFL' A
#
# COMPACT_ATOMS: atom_id res chain seq x y z
N LYS A 1 -4.13 26.85 -7.47
CA LYS A 1 -3.99 27.66 -6.23
C LYS A 1 -3.34 26.77 -5.18
N HIS A 2 -2.31 27.25 -4.47
CA HIS A 2 -1.70 26.51 -3.38
C HIS A 2 -2.60 26.58 -2.13
N THR A 3 -2.79 25.44 -1.46
CA THR A 3 -3.67 25.30 -0.29
C THR A 3 -2.98 24.49 0.80
N PRO A 4 -3.38 24.65 2.07
CA PRO A 4 -2.90 23.78 3.15
C PRO A 4 -3.50 22.37 3.01
N HIS A 5 -2.64 21.36 3.18
CA HIS A 5 -3.01 19.96 3.06
C HIS A 5 -2.63 19.15 4.29
N LYS A 6 -3.44 18.12 4.59
CA LYS A 6 -3.10 17.11 5.59
C LYS A 6 -2.30 16.00 4.93
N VAL A 7 -1.19 15.61 5.55
CA VAL A 7 -0.29 14.57 5.03
C VAL A 7 -0.42 13.33 5.88
N PHE A 8 -0.69 12.20 5.25
CA PHE A 8 -0.77 10.90 5.92
C PHE A 8 0.04 9.85 5.17
N GLN A 9 0.55 8.87 5.91
CA GLN A 9 1.18 7.71 5.30
C GLN A 9 0.11 6.71 4.82
N TYR A 10 0.19 6.30 3.57
CA TYR A 10 -0.70 5.27 3.04
C TYR A 10 -0.33 3.88 3.58
N LYS A 11 -1.32 3.18 4.12
CA LYS A 11 -1.25 1.76 4.46
C LYS A 11 -2.12 0.96 3.49
N LYS A 12 -1.61 -0.18 3.02
CA LYS A 12 -2.41 -1.10 2.20
C LYS A 12 -3.51 -1.72 3.07
N GLY A 13 -4.75 -1.72 2.58
CA GLY A 13 -5.86 -2.41 3.22
C GLY A 13 -5.79 -3.94 3.07
N LYS A 14 -6.74 -4.64 3.70
CA LYS A 14 -6.90 -6.10 3.56
C LYS A 14 -7.28 -6.45 2.11
N ASP A 15 -6.67 -7.50 1.57
CA ASP A 15 -6.99 -7.99 0.23
C ASP A 15 -8.40 -8.62 0.20
N SER A 16 -9.18 -8.31 -0.83
CA SER A 16 -10.54 -8.87 -1.03
C SER A 16 -10.47 -10.24 -1.70
N LEU A 17 -11.29 -11.18 -1.23
CA LEU A 17 -11.39 -12.54 -1.79
C LEU A 17 -12.14 -12.58 -3.13
N HIS A 18 -13.01 -11.59 -3.36
CA HIS A 18 -13.93 -11.59 -4.49
C HIS A 18 -13.32 -11.01 -5.78
N VAL A 19 -12.07 -10.55 -5.74
CA VAL A 19 -11.39 -10.04 -6.93
C VAL A 19 -11.07 -11.18 -7.89
N GLN A 20 -11.16 -10.91 -9.19
CA GLN A 20 -10.96 -11.91 -10.25
C GLN A 20 -9.63 -12.66 -10.12
N GLY A 21 -8.55 -11.97 -9.76
CA GLY A 21 -7.23 -12.57 -9.59
C GLY A 21 -7.15 -13.60 -8.47
N LYS A 22 -7.79 -13.32 -7.32
CA LYS A 22 -7.82 -14.22 -6.17
C LYS A 22 -8.72 -15.43 -6.46
N ARG A 23 -9.92 -15.21 -7.01
CA ARG A 23 -10.81 -16.29 -7.47
C ARG A 23 -10.11 -17.27 -8.42
N ARG A 24 -9.36 -16.73 -9.39
CA ARG A 24 -8.58 -17.53 -10.35
C ARG A 24 -7.45 -18.31 -9.65
N TYR A 25 -6.76 -17.68 -8.70
CA TYR A 25 -5.68 -18.31 -7.93
C TYR A 25 -6.20 -19.47 -7.08
N ASP A 26 -7.31 -19.27 -6.38
CA ASP A 26 -7.90 -20.27 -5.50
C ASP A 26 -8.41 -21.47 -6.29
N ARG A 27 -9.09 -21.25 -7.41
CA ARG A 27 -9.48 -22.34 -8.33
C ARG A 27 -8.27 -23.10 -8.87
N LYS A 28 -7.15 -22.42 -9.15
CA LYS A 28 -5.92 -23.06 -9.62
C LYS A 28 -5.21 -23.85 -8.51
N GLN A 29 -5.45 -23.53 -7.24
CA GLN A 29 -4.84 -24.19 -6.09
C GLN A 29 -5.65 -25.36 -5.55
N GLN A 30 -6.88 -25.56 -6.02
CA GLN A 30 -7.73 -26.67 -5.58
C GLN A 30 -7.22 -28.01 -6.14
N GLY A 31 -7.40 -29.08 -5.36
CA GLY A 31 -7.02 -30.45 -5.72
C GLY A 31 -5.58 -30.80 -5.35
N PHE A 32 -5.04 -31.80 -6.03
CA PHE A 32 -3.67 -32.29 -5.83
C PHE A 32 -2.73 -31.59 -6.82
N GLY A 33 -1.50 -31.27 -6.38
CA GLY A 33 -0.52 -30.59 -7.24
C GLY A 33 0.32 -29.50 -6.57
N GLY A 34 0.12 -29.27 -5.27
CA GLY A 34 0.95 -28.36 -4.47
C GLY A 34 0.91 -26.90 -4.97
N GLN A 35 2.02 -26.19 -4.83
CA GLN A 35 2.08 -24.75 -5.10
C GLN A 35 2.08 -24.44 -6.62
N THR A 36 0.98 -23.91 -7.16
CA THR A 36 0.77 -23.72 -8.62
C THR A 36 1.25 -22.38 -9.21
N LYS A 37 1.77 -21.48 -8.38
CA LYS A 37 2.26 -20.14 -8.78
C LYS A 37 3.56 -19.79 -8.05
N PRO A 38 4.47 -19.03 -8.66
CA PRO A 38 5.79 -18.77 -8.07
C PRO A 38 5.68 -17.88 -6.83
N VAL A 39 6.44 -18.23 -5.79
CA VAL A 39 6.64 -17.39 -4.60
C VAL A 39 7.97 -16.66 -4.74
N PHE A 40 7.93 -15.33 -4.63
CA PHE A 40 9.13 -14.51 -4.75
C PHE A 40 9.95 -14.56 -3.45
N LYS A 41 11.15 -15.16 -3.50
CA LYS A 41 12.01 -15.40 -2.32
C LYS A 41 13.08 -14.33 -2.07
N LYS A 42 13.64 -13.72 -3.12
CA LYS A 42 14.82 -12.84 -3.00
C LYS A 42 14.44 -11.36 -3.12
N LYS A 43 14.05 -10.74 -2.01
CA LYS A 43 13.68 -9.31 -1.97
C LYS A 43 14.92 -8.42 -1.85
N ALA A 44 15.23 -7.68 -2.91
CA ALA A 44 16.34 -6.72 -2.93
C ALA A 44 15.92 -5.27 -2.59
N LYS A 45 14.71 -4.86 -2.96
CA LYS A 45 14.24 -3.48 -2.75
C LYS A 45 13.86 -3.24 -1.28
N GLN A 46 14.43 -2.19 -0.71
CA GLN A 46 14.01 -1.63 0.57
C GLN A 46 12.64 -0.93 0.45
N GLN A 47 12.01 -0.67 1.59
CA GLN A 47 10.66 -0.10 1.66
C GLN A 47 10.56 1.29 1.01
N ARG A 48 9.58 1.46 0.12
CA ARG A 48 9.22 2.76 -0.47
C ARG A 48 7.99 3.28 0.25
N ARG A 49 8.04 4.50 0.79
CA ARG A 49 6.92 5.12 1.49
C ARG A 49 6.02 5.82 0.46
N LEU A 50 4.71 5.67 0.61
CA LEU A 50 3.72 6.40 -0.18
C LEU A 50 2.99 7.36 0.75
N PHE A 51 2.93 8.63 0.37
CA PHE A 51 2.18 9.65 1.09
C PHE A 51 0.89 9.96 0.35
N LYS A 52 -0.16 10.25 1.12
CA LYS A 52 -1.40 10.81 0.61
C LYS A 52 -1.56 12.20 1.17
N ILE A 53 -1.84 13.14 0.29
CA ILE A 53 -2.06 14.54 0.62
C ILE A 53 -3.53 14.84 0.36
N GLU A 54 -4.25 15.26 1.40
CA GLU A 54 -5.67 15.59 1.33
C GLU A 54 -5.86 17.12 1.42
N CYS A 55 -6.61 17.69 0.48
CA CYS A 55 -7.00 19.09 0.53
C CYS A 55 -8.02 19.34 1.64
N THR A 56 -7.71 20.28 2.54
CA THR A 56 -8.58 20.65 3.67
C THR A 56 -9.95 21.18 3.25
N LYS A 57 -10.04 21.83 2.07
CA LYS A 57 -11.28 22.45 1.57
C LYS A 57 -12.12 21.50 0.73
N CYS A 58 -11.49 20.78 -0.21
CA CYS A 58 -12.20 19.96 -1.20
C CYS A 58 -12.22 18.46 -0.86
N LYS A 59 -11.45 18.01 0.15
CA LYS A 59 -11.27 16.60 0.55
C LYS A 59 -10.76 15.67 -0.56
N ILE A 60 -10.30 16.24 -1.67
CA ILE A 60 -9.63 15.49 -2.74
C ILE A 60 -8.26 15.07 -2.21
N ALA A 61 -7.98 13.77 -2.33
CA ALA A 61 -6.70 13.18 -1.94
C ALA A 61 -5.88 12.82 -3.18
N GLN A 62 -4.59 13.16 -3.15
CA GLN A 62 -3.61 12.80 -4.19
C GLN A 62 -2.48 11.97 -3.59
N SER A 63 -1.98 10.99 -4.34
CA SER A 63 -0.86 10.14 -3.90
C SER A 63 0.47 10.69 -4.41
N LEU A 64 1.41 10.88 -3.49
CA LEU A 64 2.78 11.26 -3.79
C LEU A 64 3.74 10.13 -3.44
N ARG A 65 4.70 9.92 -4.34
CA ARG A 65 5.71 8.88 -4.23
C ARG A 65 7.03 9.56 -3.92
N GLU A 66 7.55 9.36 -2.72
CA GLU A 66 8.89 9.82 -2.40
C GLU A 66 9.96 8.81 -2.84
N SER A 67 11.17 9.33 -3.05
CA SER A 67 12.37 8.53 -3.19
C SER A 67 12.66 7.77 -1.88
N THR A 68 13.36 6.64 -2.00
CA THR A 68 13.65 5.74 -0.86
C THR A 68 14.46 6.45 0.23
N CYS A 69 13.95 6.49 1.47
CA CYS A 69 14.65 7.05 2.62
C CYS A 69 14.93 5.95 3.67
N THR A 70 16.15 5.92 4.20
CA THR A 70 16.66 4.87 5.11
C THR A 70 16.21 5.02 6.57
N LYS A 71 15.87 6.23 7.05
CA LYS A 71 15.30 6.48 8.39
C LYS A 71 14.48 7.77 8.40
N LYS A 72 13.25 7.73 8.91
CA LYS A 72 12.51 8.86 9.54
C LYS A 72 11.42 8.31 10.47
N GLU A 73 11.38 8.84 11.68
CA GLU A 73 10.35 8.63 12.71
C GLU A 73 8.99 9.05 12.17
N ALA A 74 7.95 8.31 12.55
CA ALA A 74 6.59 8.72 12.28
C ALA A 74 6.39 10.10 12.91
N ILE A 75 5.75 11.02 12.18
CA ILE A 75 5.08 12.14 12.83
C ILE A 75 4.00 11.47 13.68
N ALA A 76 4.32 11.21 14.94
CA ALA A 76 3.36 10.82 15.95
C ALA A 76 2.32 11.94 15.99
N ASN A 77 1.03 11.59 16.03
CA ASN A 77 0.05 12.53 16.54
C ASN A 77 0.40 12.72 18.02
N PRO A 78 0.81 13.92 18.48
CA PRO A 78 1.07 14.15 19.89
C PRO A 78 -0.22 14.27 20.73
N PHE A 79 -1.39 14.02 20.12
CA PHE A 79 -2.70 13.94 20.78
C PHE A 79 -3.40 12.66 20.30
N LEU A 80 -3.01 11.54 20.90
CA LEU A 80 -3.72 10.28 21.17
C LEU A 80 -2.68 9.16 21.36
#